data_AF-A0A919ZYU6-F1
#
_entry.id   AF-A0A919ZYU6-F1
#
_cell.length_a   1.000
_cell.length_b   1.000
_cell.length_c   1.000
_cell.angle_alpha   90.00
_cell.angle_beta   90.00
_cell.angle_gamma   90.00
#
_symmetry.space_group_name_H-M   'P 1'
#
loop_
_entity.id
_entity.type
_entity.pdbx_description
1 polymer ?
#
loop_
_entity_poly.entity_id
_entity_poly.type
_entity_poly.pdbx_seq_one_letter_code
_entity_poly.pdbx_strand_id
1 'polypeptide(L)'
;MKNIIYQKNDIKGRENHDRYKSHYEVLKKIDLSKCNQLAKQLSQCNDSYLIRIGYHSGGTIGWLGRYYIFGIFEAKDKAKFIVPLKVFATENYALNFLDYQFH
;
A
#
# COMPACT_ATOMS: atom_id res chain seq x y z
N MET A 1 6.78 9.56 -11.95
CA MET A 1 6.55 8.17 -12.44
C MET A 1 5.38 7.60 -11.64
N LYS A 2 4.32 7.08 -12.28
CA LYS A 2 3.15 6.53 -11.56
C LYS A 2 3.46 5.10 -11.13
N ASN A 3 3.51 4.83 -9.83
CA ASN A 3 3.84 3.52 -9.26
C ASN A 3 2.60 2.63 -9.14
N ILE A 4 1.97 2.32 -10.29
CA ILE A 4 0.76 1.49 -10.37
C ILE A 4 1.13 0.10 -10.88
N ILE A 5 0.70 -0.94 -10.17
CA ILE A 5 0.89 -2.35 -10.51
C ILE A 5 -0.48 -2.97 -10.78
N TYR A 6 -0.74 -3.30 -12.05
CA TYR A 6 -1.97 -4.01 -12.46
C TYR A 6 -1.80 -5.51 -12.31
N GLN A 7 -2.86 -6.21 -11.88
CA GLN A 7 -2.87 -7.66 -11.91
C GLN A 7 -2.76 -8.15 -13.35
N LYS A 8 -1.71 -8.93 -13.64
CA LYS A 8 -1.47 -9.51 -14.96
C LYS A 8 -2.31 -10.78 -15.08
N ASN A 9 -3.20 -10.83 -16.08
CA ASN A 9 -3.72 -12.10 -16.56
C ASN A 9 -2.81 -12.55 -17.70
N ASP A 10 -2.03 -13.61 -17.49
CA ASP A 10 -1.09 -14.14 -18.47
C ASP A 10 -1.82 -14.92 -19.58
N ILE A 11 -2.57 -14.19 -20.40
CA ILE A 11 -3.25 -14.73 -21.57
C ILE A 11 -2.76 -13.91 -22.77
N LYS A 12 -1.69 -14.39 -23.40
CA LYS A 12 -1.20 -14.01 -24.75
C LYS A 12 -0.34 -12.74 -24.89
N GLY A 13 0.62 -12.49 -23.98
CA GLY A 13 1.76 -11.61 -24.28
C GLY A 13 1.44 -10.15 -24.64
N ARG A 14 0.22 -9.67 -24.37
CA ARG A 14 -0.18 -8.26 -24.48
C ARG A 14 -0.50 -7.73 -23.10
N GLU A 15 0.25 -6.73 -22.65
CA GLU A 15 -0.04 -6.01 -21.40
C GLU A 15 -1.27 -5.10 -21.60
N ASN A 16 -2.45 -5.60 -21.25
CA ASN A 16 -3.66 -4.78 -21.17
C ASN A 16 -3.83 -4.26 -19.74
N HIS A 17 -3.51 -2.98 -19.52
CA HIS A 17 -3.77 -2.30 -18.24
C HIS A 17 -5.25 -1.97 -18.12
N ASP A 18 -5.98 -2.80 -17.38
CA ASP A 18 -7.40 -2.59 -17.10
C ASP A 18 -7.59 -1.90 -15.75
N ARG A 19 -7.84 -0.59 -15.78
CA ARG A 19 -8.12 0.21 -14.58
C ARG A 19 -9.41 -0.20 -13.85
N TYR A 20 -10.29 -0.94 -14.51
CA TYR A 20 -11.53 -1.47 -13.93
C TYR A 20 -11.30 -2.81 -13.22
N LYS A 21 -10.11 -3.40 -13.33
CA LYS A 21 -9.68 -4.55 -12.54
C LYS A 21 -8.87 -4.13 -11.33
N SER A 22 -8.83 -5.03 -10.34
CA SER A 22 -8.09 -4.80 -9.11
C SER A 22 -6.61 -4.57 -9.39
N HIS A 23 -6.08 -3.48 -8.87
CA HIS A 23 -4.68 -3.09 -8.99
C HIS A 23 -4.21 -2.38 -7.72
N TYR A 24 -2.89 -2.24 -7.63
CA TYR A 24 -2.19 -1.65 -6.50
C TYR A 24 -1.55 -0.35 -6.95
N GLU A 25 -1.55 0.65 -6.09
CA GLU A 25 -0.78 1.87 -6.32
C GLU A 25 -0.08 2.30 -5.05
N VAL A 26 1.23 2.53 -5.16
CA VAL A 26 2.03 3.08 -4.08
C VAL A 26 1.82 4.59 -4.05
N LEU A 27 1.17 5.07 -2.99
CA LEU A 27 0.83 6.48 -2.82
C LEU A 27 1.94 7.27 -2.15
N LYS A 28 2.55 6.72 -1.10
CA LYS A 28 3.54 7.44 -0.27
C LYS A 28 4.48 6.46 0.42
N LYS A 29 5.76 6.82 0.54
CA LYS A 29 6.71 6.14 1.44
C LYS A 29 6.50 6.65 2.87
N ILE A 30 6.50 5.75 3.86
CA ILE A 30 6.25 6.07 5.26
C ILE A 30 7.56 6.11 6.02
N ASP A 31 7.69 7.07 6.94
CA ASP A 31 8.85 7.19 7.82
C ASP A 31 9.03 5.94 8.69
N LEU A 32 10.28 5.50 8.83
CA LEU A 32 10.62 4.32 9.61
C LEU A 32 10.22 4.46 11.08
N SER A 33 10.26 5.67 11.64
CA SER A 33 9.75 5.93 13.00
C SER A 33 8.29 5.52 13.14
N LYS A 34 7.43 5.97 12.21
CA LYS A 34 6.00 5.62 12.19
C LYS A 34 5.79 4.12 11.91
N CYS A 35 6.58 3.53 11.03
CA CYS A 35 6.52 2.09 10.78
C CYS A 35 6.82 1.28 12.05
N ASN A 36 7.92 1.59 12.74
CA ASN A 36 8.30 0.92 13.99
C ASN A 36 7.27 1.15 15.10
N GLN A 37 6.63 2.33 15.16
CA GLN A 37 5.53 2.59 16.08
C GLN A 37 4.29 1.72 15.81
N LEU A 38 4.00 1.42 14.53
CA LEU A 38 2.91 0.53 14.13
C LEU A 38 3.28 -0.94 14.36
N ALA A 39 4.55 -1.28 14.23
CA ALA A 39 5.07 -2.64 14.23
C ALA A 39 5.70 -3.05 15.59
N LYS A 40 5.14 -2.60 16.71
CA LYS A 40 5.74 -2.79 18.06
C LYS A 40 6.07 -4.24 18.44
N GLN A 41 5.37 -5.21 17.84
CA GLN A 41 5.54 -6.64 18.13
C GLN A 41 6.41 -7.36 17.08
N LEU A 42 6.95 -6.63 16.11
CA LEU A 42 7.77 -7.16 15.03
C LEU A 42 9.23 -6.68 15.18
N SER A 43 10.11 -7.24 14.37
CA SER A 43 11.47 -6.74 14.23
C SER A 43 11.51 -5.30 13.69
N GLN A 44 12.70 -4.71 13.65
CA GLN A 44 12.89 -3.40 13.05
C GLN A 44 12.33 -3.38 11.62
N CYS A 45 11.53 -2.35 11.33
CA CYS A 45 10.98 -2.12 10.02
C CYS A 45 12.06 -1.55 9.09
N ASN A 46 12.23 -2.18 7.93
CA ASN A 46 13.24 -1.80 6.94
C ASN A 46 12.71 -0.73 5.99
N ASP A 47 11.43 -0.82 5.62
CA ASP A 47 10.75 0.13 4.75
C ASP A 47 9.24 0.05 4.95
N SER A 48 8.51 1.10 4.61
CA SER A 48 7.05 1.09 4.70
C SER A 48 6.39 2.00 3.68
N TYR A 49 5.21 1.61 3.22
CA TYR A 49 4.50 2.28 2.14
C TYR A 49 3.00 2.31 2.38
N LEU A 50 2.38 3.44 2.05
CA LEU A 50 0.94 3.55 1.87
C LEU A 50 0.60 3.09 0.45
N ILE A 51 -0.24 2.07 0.35
CA ILE A 51 -0.67 1.46 -0.91
C ILE A 51 -2.19 1.46 -0.95
N ARG A 52 -2.79 1.90 -2.07
CA ARG A 52 -4.21 1.64 -2.33
C ARG A 52 -4.37 0.37 -3.14
N ILE A 53 -5.39 -0.41 -2.79
CA ILE A 53 -5.75 -1.66 -3.45
C ILE A 53 -7.23 -1.60 -3.78
N GLY A 54 -7.57 -1.80 -5.05
CA GLY A 54 -8.93 -1.64 -5.54
C GLY A 54 -8.99 -1.45 -7.04
N TYR A 55 -10.08 -0.91 -7.52
CA TYR A 55 -10.31 -0.67 -8.94
C TYR A 55 -11.14 0.59 -9.15
N HIS A 56 -11.09 1.14 -10.36
CA HIS A 56 -12.01 2.19 -10.75
C HIS A 56 -13.35 1.57 -11.14
N SER A 57 -14.45 1.99 -10.52
CA SER A 57 -15.80 1.56 -10.91
C SER A 57 -16.35 2.33 -12.13
N GLY A 58 -15.66 3.42 -12.53
CA GLY A 58 -16.22 4.40 -13.46
C GLY A 58 -17.30 5.28 -12.81
N GLY A 59 -17.87 6.17 -13.61
CA GLY A 59 -18.90 7.12 -13.15
C GLY A 59 -18.41 8.07 -12.05
N THR A 60 -19.34 8.57 -11.24
CA THR A 60 -19.07 9.50 -10.13
C THR A 60 -18.54 8.81 -8.86
N ILE A 61 -18.68 7.48 -8.76
CA ILE A 61 -18.21 6.68 -7.61
C ILE A 61 -16.67 6.62 -7.60
N GLY A 62 -16.03 6.63 -8.77
CA GLY A 62 -14.58 6.75 -8.88
C GLY A 62 -13.83 5.49 -8.47
N TRP A 63 -13.14 5.53 -7.31
CA TRP A 63 -12.29 4.44 -6.80
C TRP A 63 -13.03 3.61 -5.76
N LEU A 64 -13.09 2.30 -5.97
CA LEU A 64 -13.58 1.33 -4.99
C LEU A 64 -12.41 0.50 -4.48
N GLY A 65 -12.05 0.70 -3.21
CA GLY A 65 -10.92 0.00 -2.62
C GLY A 65 -10.68 0.37 -1.16
N ARG A 66 -9.49 -0.01 -0.71
CA ARG A 66 -8.97 0.27 0.63
C ARG A 66 -7.53 0.74 0.54
N TYR A 67 -7.09 1.38 1.61
CA TYR A 67 -5.77 1.97 1.73
C TYR A 67 -5.04 1.27 2.86
N TYR A 68 -3.81 0.86 2.63
CA TYR A 68 -3.05 0.01 3.54
C TYR A 68 -1.68 0.59 3.78
N ILE A 69 -1.24 0.62 5.03
CA ILE A 69 0.17 0.78 5.35
C ILE A 69 0.76 -0.62 5.43
N PHE A 70 1.72 -0.92 4.56
CA PHE A 70 2.52 -2.12 4.61
C PHE A 70 3.91 -1.80 5.16
N GLY A 71 4.43 -2.68 6.00
CA GLY A 71 5.84 -2.69 6.41
C GLY A 71 6.58 -3.84 5.75
N ILE A 72 7.84 -3.58 5.38
CA ILE A 72 8.80 -4.56 4.88
C ILE A 72 9.77 -4.87 6.01
N PHE A 73 9.90 -6.15 6.32
CA PHE A 73 10.72 -6.66 7.42
C PHE A 73 11.69 -7.69 6.88
N GLU A 74 12.83 -7.83 7.56
CA GLU A 74 13.80 -8.87 7.28
C GLU A 74 14.02 -9.70 8.55
N ALA A 75 13.85 -11.02 8.45
CA ALA A 75 14.16 -11.94 9.55
C ALA A 75 15.67 -12.23 9.63
N LYS A 76 16.08 -12.94 10.69
CA LYS A 76 17.50 -13.22 10.95
C LYS A 76 18.19 -14.03 9.85
N ASP A 77 17.43 -14.84 9.12
CA ASP A 77 17.86 -15.63 7.97
C ASP A 77 17.83 -14.84 6.64
N LYS A 78 17.63 -13.51 6.71
CA LYS A 78 17.48 -12.59 5.58
C LYS A 78 16.22 -12.80 4.75
N ALA A 79 15.26 -13.60 5.23
CA ALA A 79 13.96 -13.71 4.58
C ALA A 79 13.20 -12.38 4.72
N LYS A 80 12.63 -11.90 3.60
CA LYS A 80 11.88 -10.64 3.55
C LYS A 80 10.39 -10.89 3.57
N PHE A 81 9.67 -10.12 4.39
CA PHE A 81 8.23 -10.24 4.56
C PHE A 81 7.54 -8.89 4.40
N ILE A 82 6.33 -8.92 3.84
CA ILE A 82 5.45 -7.77 3.76
C ILE A 82 4.31 -8.00 4.75
N VAL A 83 4.10 -7.05 5.66
CA VAL A 83 3.07 -7.17 6.71
C VAL A 83 2.10 -5.99 6.61
N PRO A 84 0.77 -6.22 6.58
CA PRO A 84 -0.21 -5.15 6.69
C PRO A 84 -0.21 -4.60 8.12
N LEU A 85 0.18 -3.34 8.29
CA LEU A 85 0.27 -2.68 9.59
C LEU A 85 -1.02 -1.92 9.95
N LYS A 86 -1.72 -1.38 8.95
CA LYS A 86 -2.98 -0.65 9.15
C LYS A 86 -3.80 -0.57 7.87
N VAL A 87 -5.12 -0.50 8.01
CA VAL A 87 -6.08 -0.33 6.90
C VAL A 87 -6.97 0.89 7.12
N PHE A 88 -7.35 1.55 6.03
CA PHE A 88 -8.25 2.71 6.01
C PHE A 88 -9.30 2.57 4.92
N ALA A 89 -10.48 3.13 5.18
CA ALA A 89 -11.59 3.15 4.22
C ALA A 89 -11.39 4.18 3.09
N THR A 90 -10.68 5.27 3.36
CA THR A 90 -10.53 6.41 2.44
C THR A 90 -9.09 6.92 2.42
N GLU A 91 -8.69 7.56 1.32
CA GLU A 91 -7.37 8.20 1.19
C GLU A 91 -7.14 9.26 2.27
N ASN A 92 -8.13 10.12 2.52
CA ASN A 92 -8.02 11.22 3.47
C ASN A 92 -7.72 10.73 4.89
N TYR A 93 -8.40 9.68 5.37
CA TYR A 93 -8.07 9.09 6.66
C TYR A 93 -6.66 8.50 6.72
N ALA A 94 -6.20 7.90 5.62
CA ALA A 94 -4.84 7.36 5.57
C ALA A 94 -3.79 8.48 5.60
N LEU A 95 -3.99 9.56 4.82
CA LEU A 95 -3.07 10.70 4.76
C LEU A 95 -3.07 11.47 6.09
N ASN A 96 -4.25 11.79 6.64
CA ASN A 96 -4.36 12.46 7.93
C ASN A 96 -3.62 11.69 9.04
N PHE A 97 -3.74 10.35 9.07
CA PHE A 97 -3.03 9.53 10.06
C PHE A 97 -1.50 9.65 9.99
N LEU A 98 -0.96 9.94 8.81
CA LEU A 98 0.47 10.11 8.59
C LEU A 98 0.94 11.55 8.87
N ASP A 99 0.09 12.53 8.60
CA ASP A 99 0.42 13.95 8.75
C ASP A 99 0.26 14.46 10.18
N TYR A 100 -0.49 13.76 11.05
CA TYR A 100 -0.45 14.01 12.50
C TYR A 100 0.93 13.64 13.08
N GLN A 101 1.83 14.62 13.05
CA GLN A 101 3.02 14.70 13.88
C GLN A 101 2.57 15.09 15.29
N PHE A 102 2.80 14.25 16.28
CA PHE A 102 2.77 14.68 17.67
C PHE A 102 3.96 15.65 17.84
N HIS A 103 3.68 16.94 17.99
CA HIS A 103 4.63 17.92 18.53
C HIS A 103 4.85 17.67 20.01
#